data_AF-A0A1J3J029-F1
#
_entry.id   AF-A0A1J3J029-F1
#
_cell.length_a   1.000
_cell.length_b   1.000
_cell.length_c   1.000
_cell.angle_alpha   90.00
_cell.angle_beta   90.00
_cell.angle_gamma   90.00
#
_symmetry.space_group_name_H-M   'P 1'
#
loop_
_entity.id
_entity.type
_entity.pdbx_description
1 polymer ?
#
loop_
_entity_poly.entity_id
_entity_poly.type
_entity_poly.pdbx_seq_one_letter_code
_entity_poly.pdbx_strand_id
1 'polypeptide(L)'
;ATFQDHQRCCICSAILVIHRDIKPANVLIDHEMNARLGDFGLAKLYDQGFDPQTSKVAGTFGYTAPELLRTGRASTSTDVYAFGLVMLEVVCGRRLIERREAKN
;
A
#
# COMPACT_ATOMS: atom_id res chain seq x y z
N ALA A 1 9.11 -6.99 -13.16
CA ALA A 1 8.69 -7.52 -11.85
C ALA A 1 7.42 -6.78 -11.46
N THR A 2 6.29 -7.46 -11.47
CA THR A 2 5.00 -6.85 -11.10
C THR A 2 4.99 -6.63 -9.59
N PHE A 3 4.23 -5.66 -9.10
CA PHE A 3 4.11 -5.29 -7.67
C PHE A 3 3.90 -6.50 -6.72
N GLN A 4 3.38 -7.61 -7.25
CA GLN A 4 3.22 -8.90 -6.55
C GLN A 4 4.55 -9.63 -6.24
N ASP A 5 5.62 -9.43 -7.00
CA ASP A 5 6.90 -10.12 -6.81
C ASP A 5 7.61 -9.68 -5.52
N HIS A 6 7.43 -8.42 -5.10
CA HIS A 6 7.99 -7.90 -3.85
C HIS A 6 7.22 -8.35 -2.59
N GLN A 7 6.04 -8.97 -2.74
CA GLN A 7 5.21 -9.43 -1.62
C GLN A 7 5.39 -10.93 -1.29
N ARG A 8 6.31 -11.63 -1.97
CA ARG A 8 6.58 -13.05 -1.76
C ARG A 8 7.97 -13.27 -1.17
N CYS A 9 8.04 -13.90 0.01
CA CYS A 9 9.29 -14.39 0.58
C CYS A 9 9.59 -15.81 0.07
N CYS A 10 10.78 -16.08 -0.45
CA CYS A 10 11.16 -17.37 -1.05
C CYS A 10 11.55 -18.48 -0.06
N ILE A 11 11.53 -18.24 1.27
CA ILE A 11 12.23 -19.10 2.25
C ILE A 11 11.28 -19.95 3.12
N CYS A 12 9.99 -19.64 3.21
CA CYS A 12 9.01 -20.46 3.95
C CYS A 12 7.68 -20.46 3.20
N SER A 13 6.87 -21.51 3.37
CA SER A 13 5.47 -21.61 2.91
C SER A 13 4.80 -20.23 2.88
N ALA A 14 4.34 -19.84 1.69
CA ALA A 14 4.13 -18.46 1.24
C ALA A 14 3.58 -17.50 2.31
N ILE A 15 4.48 -16.77 2.96
CA ILE A 15 4.15 -15.62 3.80
C ILE A 15 3.68 -14.48 2.90
N LEU A 16 2.47 -14.00 3.12
CA LEU A 16 1.93 -12.83 2.45
C LEU A 16 2.33 -11.56 3.21
N VAL A 17 2.99 -10.62 2.52
CA VAL A 17 3.30 -9.30 3.08
C VAL A 17 2.28 -8.28 2.58
N ILE A 18 1.57 -7.62 3.51
CA ILE A 18 0.65 -6.52 3.21
C ILE A 18 1.28 -5.22 3.70
N HIS A 19 1.45 -4.24 2.81
CA HIS A 19 2.14 -2.97 3.08
C HIS A 19 1.30 -2.00 3.92
N ARG A 20 0.01 -1.86 3.59
CA ARG A 20 -0.97 -1.00 4.29
C ARG A 20 -0.78 0.51 4.20
N ASP A 21 0.33 0.99 3.64
CA ASP A 21 0.57 2.44 3.43
C ASP A 21 1.22 2.76 2.08
N ILE A 22 0.62 2.25 1.00
CA ILE A 22 1.06 2.58 -0.36
C ILE A 22 0.57 3.98 -0.72
N LYS A 23 1.51 4.87 -1.02
CA LYS A 23 1.27 6.26 -1.41
C LYS A 23 2.47 6.79 -2.21
N PRO A 24 2.33 7.88 -2.98
CA PRO A 24 3.43 8.40 -3.80
C PRO A 24 4.69 8.73 -2.98
N ALA A 25 4.52 9.26 -1.77
CA ALA A 25 5.63 9.59 -0.87
C ALA A 25 6.45 8.37 -0.40
N ASN A 26 5.90 7.16 -0.52
CA ASN A 26 6.58 5.91 -0.17
C ASN A 26 7.12 5.18 -1.41
N VAL A 27 6.99 5.75 -2.61
CA VAL A 27 7.58 5.22 -3.84
C VAL A 27 8.86 6.02 -4.13
N LEU A 28 10.00 5.37 -3.93
CA LEU A 28 11.32 5.95 -4.14
C LEU A 28 11.81 5.59 -5.55
N ILE A 29 12.51 6.53 -6.19
CA ILE A 29 13.14 6.30 -7.50
C ILE A 29 14.66 6.26 -7.29
N ASP A 30 15.30 5.18 -7.71
CA ASP A 30 16.76 5.08 -7.66
C ASP A 30 17.44 5.73 -8.87
N HIS A 31 18.78 5.75 -8.87
CA HIS A 31 19.60 6.36 -9.91
C HIS A 31 19.44 5.70 -11.30
N GLU A 32 18.90 4.48 -11.36
CA GLU A 32 18.62 3.75 -12.59
C GLU A 32 17.16 3.92 -13.05
N MET A 33 16.43 4.87 -12.46
CA MET A 33 15.01 5.12 -12.73
C MET A 33 14.09 3.96 -12.36
N ASN A 34 14.51 3.07 -11.45
CA ASN A 34 13.65 2.01 -10.95
C ASN A 34 12.83 2.50 -9.75
N ALA A 35 11.53 2.23 -9.78
CA ALA A 35 10.64 2.48 -8.65
C ALA A 35 10.77 1.37 -7.60
N ARG A 36 10.95 1.77 -6.34
CA ARG A 36 11.04 0.90 -5.17
C ARG A 36 10.06 1.36 -4.10
N LEU A 37 9.33 0.42 -3.52
CA LEU A 37 8.45 0.72 -2.40
C LEU A 37 9.28 0.78 -1.10
N GLY A 38 9.07 1.85 -0.33
CA GLY A 38 9.68 2.06 0.99
C GLY A 38 8.62 2.22 2.08
N ASP A 39 9.09 2.44 3.32
CA ASP A 39 8.26 2.64 4.52
C ASP A 39 7.29 1.50 4.86
N PHE A 40 7.87 0.38 5.28
CA PHE A 40 7.14 -0.81 5.74
C PHE A 40 6.73 -0.72 7.22
N GLY A 41 6.70 0.48 7.83
CA GLY A 41 6.40 0.65 9.26
C GLY A 41 5.00 0.17 9.67
N LEU A 42 4.07 0.08 8.72
CA LEU A 42 2.73 -0.44 8.91
C LEU A 42 2.51 -1.85 8.33
N ALA A 43 3.55 -2.43 7.71
CA ALA A 43 3.45 -3.70 7.02
C ALA A 43 3.16 -4.85 7.98
N LYS A 44 2.44 -5.86 7.51
CA LYS A 44 2.11 -7.07 8.26
C LYS A 44 2.35 -8.33 7.44
N LEU A 45 2.85 -9.35 8.13
CA LEU A 45 3.04 -10.70 7.61
C LEU A 45 1.82 -11.55 7.97
N TYR A 46 1.30 -12.29 7.00
CA TYR A 46 0.21 -13.24 7.19
C TYR A 46 0.64 -14.60 6.65
N ASP A 47 0.35 -15.65 7.41
CA ASP A 47 0.52 -17.02 6.96
C ASP A 47 -0.66 -17.42 6.04
N GLN A 48 -0.40 -18.23 5.02
CA GLN A 48 -1.42 -18.71 4.09
C GLN A 48 -2.39 -19.63 4.83
N GLY A 49 -3.54 -19.07 5.22
CA GLY A 49 -4.59 -19.75 5.98
C GLY A 49 -5.06 -18.98 7.22
N PHE A 50 -4.38 -17.90 7.59
CA PHE A 50 -4.80 -17.04 8.68
C PHE A 50 -5.73 -15.93 8.18
N ASP A 51 -6.96 -15.87 8.69
CA ASP A 51 -7.87 -14.75 8.45
C ASP A 51 -7.19 -13.48 8.99
N PRO A 52 -7.00 -12.41 8.19
CA PRO A 52 -6.51 -11.15 8.69
C PRO A 52 -7.45 -10.64 9.79
N GLN A 53 -7.08 -10.94 11.04
CA GLN A 53 -7.75 -10.45 12.23
C GLN A 53 -7.95 -8.94 12.11
N THR A 54 -9.10 -8.46 12.56
CA THR A 54 -9.48 -7.03 12.53
C THR A 54 -8.32 -6.20 13.02
N SER A 55 -7.64 -5.55 12.07
CA SER A 55 -6.50 -4.71 12.35
C SER A 55 -7.02 -3.29 12.55
N LYS A 56 -6.45 -2.55 13.51
CA LYS A 56 -6.76 -1.12 13.63
C LYS A 56 -6.51 -0.47 12.28
N VAL A 57 -7.52 0.22 11.75
CA VAL A 57 -7.42 0.98 10.49
C VAL A 57 -6.18 1.86 10.57
N ALA A 58 -5.24 1.63 9.64
CA ALA A 58 -4.00 2.39 9.52
C ALA A 58 -3.68 2.56 8.04
N GLY A 59 -2.90 3.58 7.73
CA GLY A 59 -2.59 4.02 6.38
C GLY A 59 -2.95 5.49 6.19
N THR A 60 -2.48 6.06 5.08
CA THR A 60 -2.69 7.47 4.75
C THR A 60 -4.09 7.70 4.18
N PHE A 61 -4.85 8.58 4.83
CA PHE A 61 -6.20 8.96 4.40
C PHE A 61 -6.19 9.46 2.95
N GLY A 62 -7.10 8.94 2.13
CA GLY A 62 -7.16 9.23 0.69
C GLY A 62 -6.54 8.17 -0.22
N TYR A 63 -5.65 7.31 0.30
CA TYR A 63 -5.14 6.13 -0.43
C TYR A 63 -5.66 4.81 0.15
N THR A 64 -6.37 4.86 1.29
CA THR A 64 -6.96 3.70 1.97
C THR A 64 -8.19 3.18 1.23
N ALA A 65 -8.22 1.87 0.98
CA ALA A 65 -9.35 1.19 0.36
C ALA A 65 -10.64 1.29 1.21
N PRO A 66 -11.83 1.48 0.59
CA PRO A 66 -13.07 1.66 1.33
C PRO A 66 -13.46 0.43 2.17
N GLU A 67 -13.14 -0.77 1.70
CA GLU A 67 -13.36 -2.01 2.45
C GLU A 67 -12.49 -2.10 3.71
N LEU A 68 -11.28 -1.53 3.70
CA LEU A 68 -10.41 -1.46 4.87
C LEU A 68 -10.99 -0.49 5.91
N LEU A 69 -11.60 0.62 5.49
CA LEU A 69 -12.28 1.55 6.39
C LEU A 69 -13.52 0.93 7.04
N ARG A 70 -14.27 0.10 6.30
CA ARG A 70 -15.50 -0.54 6.76
C ARG A 70 -15.26 -1.76 7.64
N THR A 71 -14.27 -2.57 7.30
CA THR A 71 -14.07 -3.89 7.93
C THR A 71 -12.86 -3.94 8.86
N GLY A 72 -11.92 -2.99 8.74
CA GLY A 72 -10.62 -3.05 9.43
C GLY A 72 -9.70 -4.18 8.94
N ARG A 73 -10.08 -4.88 7.87
CA ARG A 73 -9.32 -6.02 7.33
C ARG A 73 -8.45 -5.55 6.18
N ALA A 74 -7.14 -5.57 6.40
CA ALA A 74 -6.18 -5.33 5.35
C ALA A 74 -5.94 -6.63 4.56
N SER A 75 -5.90 -6.51 3.24
CA SER A 75 -5.69 -7.62 2.30
C SER A 75 -4.76 -7.18 1.17
N THR A 76 -4.30 -8.12 0.34
CA THR A 76 -3.60 -7.77 -0.90
C THR A 76 -4.44 -6.87 -1.80
N SER A 77 -5.77 -7.03 -1.82
CA SER A 77 -6.64 -6.18 -2.64
C SER A 77 -6.64 -4.73 -2.15
N THR A 78 -6.52 -4.50 -0.83
CA THR A 78 -6.42 -3.14 -0.28
C THR A 78 -5.13 -2.44 -0.71
N ASP A 79 -4.02 -3.18 -0.81
CA ASP A 79 -2.76 -2.66 -1.34
C ASP A 79 -2.84 -2.39 -2.85
N VAL A 80 -3.48 -3.28 -3.62
CA VAL A 80 -3.71 -3.09 -5.05
C VAL A 80 -4.56 -1.86 -5.34
N TYR A 81 -5.59 -1.60 -4.52
CA TYR A 81 -6.40 -0.39 -4.63
C TYR A 81 -5.54 0.88 -4.44
N ALA A 82 -4.75 0.93 -3.37
CA ALA A 82 -3.87 2.06 -3.09
C ALA A 82 -2.83 2.27 -4.19
N PHE A 83 -2.24 1.18 -4.72
CA PHE A 83 -1.35 1.23 -5.87
C PHE A 83 -2.03 1.79 -7.11
N GLY A 84 -3.29 1.40 -7.38
CA GLY A 84 -4.09 1.95 -8.47
C GLY A 84 -4.26 3.47 -8.39
N LEU A 85 -4.47 4.01 -7.18
CA LEU A 85 -4.51 5.45 -6.95
C LEU A 85 -3.15 6.11 -7.22
N VAL A 86 -2.04 5.51 -6.81
CA VAL A 86 -0.69 6.02 -7.13
C VAL A 86 -0.48 6.07 -8.65
N MET A 87 -0.84 5.01 -9.38
CA MET A 87 -0.71 4.98 -10.84
C MET A 87 -1.59 6.03 -11.51
N LEU A 88 -2.81 6.21 -11.02
CA LEU A 88 -3.71 7.24 -11.53
C LEU A 88 -3.12 8.64 -11.31
N GLU A 89 -2.50 8.91 -10.15
CA GLU A 89 -1.82 10.19 -9.86
C GLU A 89 -0.70 10.45 -10.87
N VAL A 90 0.11 9.43 -11.14
CA VAL A 90 1.23 9.49 -12.09
C VAL A 90 0.73 9.76 -13.51
N VAL A 91 -0.29 9.04 -13.97
CA VAL A 91 -0.85 9.21 -15.32
C VAL A 91 -1.51 10.58 -15.50
N CYS A 92 -2.19 11.09 -14.47
CA CYS A 92 -2.82 12.41 -14.52
C CYS A 92 -1.82 13.56 -14.36
N GLY A 93 -0.63 13.31 -13.81
CA GLY A 93 0.36 14.34 -13.50
C GLY A 93 -0.12 15.38 -12.47
N ARG A 94 -1.16 15.04 -11.69
CA ARG A 94 -1.81 15.92 -10.71
C ARG A 94 -2.16 15.11 -9.48
N ARG A 95 -2.03 15.74 -8.30
CA ARG A 95 -2.31 15.11 -7.02
C ARG A 95 -3.79 14.72 -6.90
N LEU A 96 -4.07 13.46 -6.60
CA LEU A 96 -5.46 12.97 -6.45
C LEU A 96 -6.09 13.43 -5.13
N ILE A 97 -5.29 13.52 -4.07
CA ILE A 97 -5.72 13.94 -2.74
C ILE A 97 -5.00 15.25 -2.41
N GLU A 98 -5.73 16.36 -2.51
CA GLU A 98 -5.24 17.64 -2.01
C GLU A 98 -5.24 17.60 -0.49
N ARG A 99 -4.05 17.78 0.11
CA ARG A 99 -3.97 18.19 1.52
C ARG A 99 -4.60 19.58 1.55
N ARG A 100 -5.75 19.73 2.20
CA ARG A 100 -6.26 21.05 2.55
C ARG A 100 -5.18 21.73 3.39
N GLU A 101 -4.42 22.63 2.79
CA GLU A 101 -3.61 23.57 3.54
C GLU A 101 -4.59 24.41 4.35
N ALA A 102 -4.49 24.33 5.68
CA ALA A 102 -5.14 25.31 6.53
C ALA A 102 -4.49 26.66 6.18
N LYS A 103 -5.21 27.48 5.40
CA LYS A 103 -4.88 28.90 5.25
C LYS A 103 -4.96 29.51 6.65
N ASN A 104 -3.80 29.75 7.25
CA ASN A 104 -3.64 30.68 8.36
C ASN A 104 -3.47 32.09 7.79
#